data_AF-A0A2A9GNV5-F1
#
_entry.id   AF-A0A2A9GNV5-F1
#
_cell.length_a   1.000
_cell.length_b   1.000
_cell.length_c   1.000
_cell.angle_alpha   90.00
_cell.angle_beta   90.00
_cell.angle_gamma   90.00
#
_symmetry.space_group_name_H-M   'P 1'
#
loop_
_entity.id
_entity.type
_entity.pdbx_description
1 polymer ?
#
loop_
_entity_poly.entity_id
_entity_poly.type
_entity_poly.pdbx_seq_one_letter_code
_entity_poly.pdbx_strand_id
1 'polypeptide(L)'
;MSAAETRNGRGLRWALIGSAVLNLLLLGFFIGGWIAHERHPPRPVVGDVSLGAFTGALSPEDRDALRKAAQARGSEFRDMRRQARSDMTALIAAIDAEPWDRAQVAELLERHKARTVQRVDIGEQLILDRLDAMSAESRHSFAERLREGAARFDKRKKDREDAPKPKP
;
A
#
# COMPACT_ATOMS: atom_id res chain seq x y z
N MET A 1 -65.25 -9.53 -17.80
CA MET A 1 -64.19 -8.74 -18.46
C MET A 1 -63.20 -8.23 -17.40
N SER A 2 -61.91 -8.20 -17.77
CA SER A 2 -60.71 -7.67 -17.08
C SER A 2 -60.18 -8.46 -15.87
N ALA A 3 -59.03 -9.16 -15.92
CA ALA A 3 -57.63 -8.74 -16.14
C ALA A 3 -57.08 -7.93 -14.93
N ALA A 4 -55.91 -8.16 -14.33
CA ALA A 4 -54.69 -8.90 -14.66
C ALA A 4 -53.83 -9.02 -13.37
N GLU A 5 -52.91 -9.99 -13.27
CA GLU A 5 -51.60 -9.77 -12.60
C GLU A 5 -50.68 -11.00 -12.69
N THR A 6 -49.72 -10.99 -13.61
CA THR A 6 -48.59 -11.93 -13.61
C THR A 6 -47.32 -11.29 -14.17
N ARG A 7 -46.65 -10.39 -13.41
CA ARG A 7 -45.37 -9.81 -13.85
C ARG A 7 -44.34 -9.58 -12.73
N ASN A 8 -43.95 -10.60 -11.95
CA ASN A 8 -42.85 -10.43 -10.97
C ASN A 8 -41.73 -11.49 -11.00
N GLY A 9 -41.72 -12.44 -11.94
CA GLY A 9 -40.67 -13.49 -11.98
C GLY A 9 -39.34 -13.08 -12.64
N ARG A 10 -39.32 -12.05 -13.49
CA ARG A 10 -38.11 -11.69 -14.27
C ARG A 10 -37.20 -10.68 -13.55
N GLY A 11 -37.79 -9.69 -12.85
CA GLY A 11 -37.03 -8.70 -12.08
C GLY A 11 -36.24 -9.34 -10.93
N LEU A 12 -36.87 -10.29 -10.22
CA LEU A 12 -36.21 -11.01 -9.13
C LEU A 12 -35.05 -11.89 -9.61
N ARG A 13 -35.18 -12.53 -10.78
CA ARG A 13 -34.12 -13.33 -11.40
C ARG A 13 -32.91 -12.46 -11.79
N TRP A 14 -33.14 -11.29 -12.38
CA TRP A 14 -32.06 -10.36 -12.72
C TRP A 14 -31.40 -9.74 -11.48
N ALA A 15 -32.16 -9.44 -10.43
CA ALA A 15 -31.60 -8.98 -9.15
C ALA A 15 -30.70 -10.05 -8.50
N LEU A 16 -31.13 -11.32 -8.53
CA LEU A 16 -30.34 -12.44 -8.00
C LEU A 16 -29.05 -12.66 -8.82
N ILE A 17 -29.14 -12.63 -10.15
CA ILE A 17 -27.97 -12.73 -11.03
C ILE A 17 -27.01 -11.56 -10.77
N GLY A 18 -27.53 -10.34 -10.65
CA GLY A 18 -26.73 -9.16 -10.34
C GLY A 18 -25.99 -9.27 -9.01
N SER A 19 -26.67 -9.75 -7.96
CA SER A 19 -26.03 -9.94 -6.64
C SER A 19 -24.97 -11.06 -6.68
N ALA A 20 -25.23 -12.14 -7.42
CA ALA A 20 -24.29 -13.25 -7.54
C ALA A 20 -23.02 -12.83 -8.31
N VAL A 21 -23.18 -12.08 -9.41
CA VAL A 21 -22.05 -11.53 -10.18
C VAL A 21 -21.26 -10.54 -9.34
N LEU A 22 -21.92 -9.66 -8.58
CA LEU A 22 -21.25 -8.69 -7.72
C LEU A 22 -20.45 -9.40 -6.62
N ASN A 23 -21.03 -10.41 -5.96
CA ASN A 23 -20.33 -11.20 -4.95
C ASN A 23 -19.13 -11.96 -5.54
N LEU A 24 -19.26 -12.54 -6.74
CA LEU A 24 -18.15 -13.22 -7.42
C LEU A 24 -17.06 -12.25 -7.89
N LEU A 25 -17.42 -11.02 -8.30
CA LEU A 25 -16.47 -9.97 -8.65
C LEU A 25 -15.70 -9.48 -7.43
N LEU A 26 -16.38 -9.26 -6.30
CA LEU A 26 -15.75 -8.88 -5.05
C LEU A 26 -14.80 -9.99 -4.57
N LEU A 27 -15.28 -11.25 -4.58
CA LEU A 27 -14.46 -12.40 -4.21
C LEU A 27 -13.25 -12.57 -5.15
N GLY A 28 -13.45 -12.43 -6.46
CA GLY A 28 -12.39 -12.45 -7.46
C GLY A 28 -11.41 -11.27 -7.34
N PHE A 29 -11.87 -10.10 -6.91
CA PHE A 29 -11.02 -8.93 -6.64
C PHE A 29 -10.12 -9.17 -5.42
N PHE A 30 -10.65 -9.73 -4.33
CA PHE A 30 -9.86 -10.05 -3.14
C PHE A 30 -8.88 -11.21 -3.38
N ILE A 31 -9.35 -12.31 -3.99
CA ILE A 31 -8.50 -13.47 -4.32
C ILE A 31 -7.47 -13.10 -5.40
N GLY A 32 -7.89 -12.35 -6.43
CA GLY A 32 -7.01 -11.86 -7.49
C GLY A 32 -5.96 -10.89 -6.95
N GLY A 33 -6.32 -10.01 -6.01
CA GLY A 33 -5.38 -9.15 -5.30
C GLY A 33 -4.37 -9.94 -4.45
N TRP A 34 -4.81 -11.03 -3.82
CA TRP A 34 -3.95 -11.93 -3.06
C TRP A 34 -2.98 -12.72 -3.94
N ILE A 35 -3.46 -13.33 -5.03
CA ILE A 35 -2.63 -14.10 -5.98
C ILE A 35 -1.68 -13.17 -6.75
N ALA A 36 -2.12 -11.96 -7.11
CA ALA A 36 -1.25 -10.94 -7.69
C ALA A 36 -0.13 -10.52 -6.71
N HIS A 37 -0.42 -10.49 -5.41
CA HIS A 37 0.58 -10.23 -4.37
C HIS A 37 1.64 -11.33 -4.27
N GLU A 38 1.30 -12.59 -4.59
CA GLU A 38 2.23 -13.73 -4.59
C GLU A 38 3.06 -13.85 -5.87
N ARG A 39 2.58 -13.33 -7.01
CA ARG A 39 3.27 -13.39 -8.31
C ARG A 39 4.18 -12.19 -8.61
N HIS A 40 4.08 -11.12 -7.84
CA HIS A 40 5.03 -10.01 -7.93
C HIS A 40 6.20 -10.25 -6.97
N PRO A 41 7.45 -9.95 -7.37
CA PRO A 41 8.56 -9.93 -6.42
C PRO A 41 8.15 -9.06 -5.23
N PRO A 42 8.53 -9.41 -3.99
CA PRO A 42 8.07 -8.71 -2.80
C PRO A 42 8.25 -7.22 -3.04
N ARG A 43 7.14 -6.46 -2.92
CA ARG A 43 7.20 -5.00 -3.00
C ARG A 43 8.39 -4.57 -2.14
N PRO A 44 9.29 -3.71 -2.65
CA PRO A 44 10.49 -3.35 -1.91
C PRO A 44 10.09 -2.99 -0.48
N VAL A 45 10.80 -3.53 0.51
CA VAL A 45 10.55 -3.31 1.96
C VAL A 45 10.48 -1.81 2.30
N VAL A 46 11.09 -1.01 1.43
CA VAL A 46 11.18 0.45 1.31
C VAL A 46 9.96 1.11 0.62
N GLY A 47 8.80 0.45 0.62
CA GLY A 47 7.60 0.87 -0.13
C GLY A 47 6.67 1.85 0.59
N ASP A 48 7.04 2.37 1.76
CA ASP A 48 6.31 3.50 2.35
C ASP A 48 6.72 4.80 1.63
N VAL A 49 5.76 5.71 1.51
CA VAL A 49 5.82 6.91 0.67
C VAL A 49 7.08 7.78 0.93
N SER A 50 7.73 7.65 2.09
CA SER A 50 9.02 8.28 2.42
C SER A 50 10.22 7.67 1.69
N LEU A 51 10.25 6.35 1.52
CA LEU A 51 11.36 5.64 0.90
C LEU A 51 11.16 5.45 -0.61
N GLY A 52 9.92 5.46 -1.10
CA GLY A 52 9.60 5.26 -2.52
C GLY A 52 10.24 6.31 -3.45
N ALA A 53 10.25 7.58 -3.05
CA ALA A 53 10.87 8.66 -3.83
C ALA A 53 12.41 8.55 -3.83
N PHE A 54 13.00 8.31 -2.66
CA PHE A 54 14.45 8.14 -2.51
C PHE A 54 14.97 6.91 -3.25
N THR A 55 14.30 5.77 -3.09
CA THR A 55 14.69 4.53 -3.78
C THR A 55 14.50 4.60 -5.29
N GLY A 56 13.50 5.36 -5.77
CA GLY A 56 13.33 5.65 -7.19
C GLY A 56 14.48 6.44 -7.81
N ALA A 57 15.10 7.34 -7.04
CA ALA A 57 16.21 8.17 -7.49
C ALA A 57 17.58 7.46 -7.44
N LEU A 58 17.72 6.34 -6.71
CA LEU A 58 18.95 5.55 -6.68
C LEU A 58 19.24 4.91 -8.05
N SER A 59 20.52 4.69 -8.38
CA SER A 59 20.88 3.88 -9.56
C SER A 59 20.46 2.42 -9.36
N PRO A 60 20.39 1.58 -10.41
CA PRO A 60 20.12 0.15 -10.27
C PRO A 60 21.09 -0.55 -9.30
N GLU A 61 22.37 -0.20 -9.35
CA GLU A 61 23.44 -0.73 -8.50
C GLU A 61 23.26 -0.28 -7.06
N ASP A 62 22.97 0.99 -6.85
CA ASP A 62 22.72 1.56 -5.52
C ASP A 62 21.46 0.97 -4.86
N ARG A 63 20.41 0.72 -5.66
CA ARG A 63 19.19 0.04 -5.19
C ARG A 63 19.50 -1.40 -4.78
N ASP A 64 20.36 -2.10 -5.52
CA ASP A 64 20.74 -3.46 -5.17
C ASP A 64 21.60 -3.51 -3.90
N ALA A 65 22.54 -2.57 -3.75
CA ALA A 65 23.32 -2.41 -2.52
C ALA A 65 22.42 -2.12 -1.31
N LEU A 66 21.47 -1.19 -1.46
CA LEU A 66 20.49 -0.87 -0.41
C LEU A 66 19.60 -2.09 -0.08
N ARG A 67 19.17 -2.85 -1.10
CA ARG A 67 18.39 -4.09 -0.90
C ARG A 67 19.19 -5.12 -0.12
N LYS A 68 20.46 -5.35 -0.46
CA LYS A 68 21.34 -6.29 0.25
C LYS A 68 21.57 -5.87 1.70
N ALA A 69 21.79 -4.58 1.94
CA ALA A 69 21.90 -4.03 3.30
C ALA A 69 20.61 -4.24 4.11
N ALA A 70 19.44 -4.02 3.50
CA ALA A 70 18.16 -4.29 4.13
C ALA A 70 17.93 -5.81 4.37
N GLN A 71 18.36 -6.67 3.44
CA GLN A 71 18.27 -8.13 3.57
C GLN A 71 19.17 -8.69 4.68
N ALA A 72 20.34 -8.08 4.92
CA ALA A 72 21.19 -8.44 6.05
C ALA A 72 20.47 -8.24 7.40
N ARG A 73 19.59 -7.24 7.48
CA ARG A 73 18.66 -7.02 8.62
C ARG A 73 17.37 -7.87 8.51
N GLY A 74 17.38 -8.93 7.70
CA GLY A 74 16.19 -9.61 7.22
C GLY A 74 15.32 -10.29 8.29
N SER A 75 15.87 -10.68 9.45
CA SER A 75 15.07 -11.18 10.58
C SER A 75 14.18 -10.08 11.17
N GLU A 76 14.76 -8.92 11.46
CA GLU A 76 14.06 -7.76 12.01
C GLU A 76 12.87 -7.35 11.11
N PHE A 77 13.10 -7.21 9.80
CA PHE A 77 12.01 -6.88 8.87
C PHE A 77 10.95 -7.97 8.72
N ARG A 78 11.32 -9.26 8.87
CA ARG A 78 10.33 -10.35 8.86
C ARG A 78 9.44 -10.28 10.11
N ASP A 79 10.04 -10.05 11.27
CA ASP A 79 9.33 -9.95 12.54
C ASP A 79 8.40 -8.73 12.55
N MET A 80 8.87 -7.58 12.06
CA MET A 80 8.04 -6.39 11.86
C MET A 80 6.82 -6.66 10.97
N ARG A 81 6.98 -7.39 9.86
CA ARG A 81 5.85 -7.74 8.98
C ARG A 81 4.87 -8.70 9.65
N ARG A 82 5.37 -9.69 10.39
CA ARG A 82 4.51 -10.60 11.16
C ARG A 82 3.70 -9.84 12.19
N GLN A 83 4.35 -8.91 12.89
CA GLN A 83 3.71 -8.08 13.91
C GLN A 83 2.67 -7.15 13.31
N ALA A 84 2.99 -6.45 12.20
CA ALA A 84 2.05 -5.57 11.53
C ALA A 84 0.78 -6.29 11.05
N ARG A 85 0.91 -7.54 10.58
CA ARG A 85 -0.25 -8.39 10.25
C ARG A 85 -1.08 -8.71 11.48
N SER A 86 -0.43 -9.12 12.57
CA SER A 86 -1.11 -9.40 13.84
C SER A 86 -1.87 -8.18 14.37
N ASP A 87 -1.28 -7.00 14.26
CA ASP A 87 -1.88 -5.75 14.74
C ASP A 87 -3.10 -5.36 13.90
N MET A 88 -3.02 -5.54 12.59
CA MET A 88 -4.14 -5.28 11.68
C MET A 88 -5.31 -6.21 12.00
N THR A 89 -5.04 -7.50 12.20
CA THR A 89 -6.08 -8.46 12.63
C THR A 89 -6.71 -8.05 13.97
N ALA A 90 -5.88 -7.63 14.94
CA ALA A 90 -6.38 -7.18 16.23
C ALA A 90 -7.20 -5.88 16.14
N LEU A 91 -6.80 -4.95 15.28
CA LEU A 91 -7.53 -3.71 15.03
C LEU A 91 -8.90 -3.96 14.39
N ILE A 92 -8.96 -4.84 13.38
CA ILE A 92 -10.23 -5.23 12.75
C ILE A 92 -11.15 -5.87 13.79
N ALA A 93 -10.65 -6.83 14.57
CA ALA A 93 -11.43 -7.49 15.62
C ALA A 93 -11.94 -6.52 16.70
N ALA A 94 -11.11 -5.55 17.11
CA ALA A 94 -11.50 -4.53 18.08
C ALA A 94 -12.56 -3.57 17.53
N ILE A 95 -12.55 -3.30 16.22
CA ILE A 95 -13.55 -2.46 15.55
C ILE A 95 -14.89 -3.17 15.43
N ASP A 96 -14.87 -4.47 15.13
CA ASP A 96 -16.07 -5.30 14.98
C ASP A 96 -16.65 -5.78 16.32
N ALA A 97 -15.99 -5.48 17.45
CA ALA A 97 -16.40 -5.92 18.77
C ALA A 97 -17.70 -5.23 19.22
N GLU A 98 -18.61 -6.04 19.77
CA GLU A 98 -19.81 -5.57 20.48
C GLU A 98 -19.73 -6.06 21.94
N PRO A 99 -19.67 -5.16 22.93
CA PRO A 99 -19.78 -3.71 22.81
C PRO A 99 -18.53 -3.01 22.27
N TRP A 100 -18.73 -1.85 21.63
CA TRP A 100 -17.65 -0.98 21.14
C TRP A 100 -16.73 -0.51 22.27
N ASP A 101 -15.42 -0.80 22.13
CA ASP A 101 -14.37 -0.35 23.05
C ASP A 101 -13.43 0.65 22.36
N ARG A 102 -13.73 1.94 22.56
CA ARG A 102 -12.90 3.04 22.07
C ARG A 102 -11.46 2.99 22.60
N ALA A 103 -11.26 2.59 23.85
CA ALA A 103 -9.94 2.63 24.49
C ALA A 103 -9.03 1.56 23.89
N GLN A 104 -9.56 0.35 23.67
CA GLN A 104 -8.84 -0.73 23.01
C GLN A 104 -8.41 -0.35 21.58
N VAL A 105 -9.32 0.25 20.79
CA VAL A 105 -8.99 0.71 19.43
C VAL A 105 -7.93 1.82 19.45
N ALA A 106 -8.04 2.78 20.37
CA ALA A 106 -7.05 3.85 20.51
C ALA A 106 -5.65 3.30 20.84
N GLU A 107 -5.56 2.30 21.73
CA GLU A 107 -4.29 1.65 22.06
C GLU A 107 -3.67 0.94 20.85
N LEU A 108 -4.49 0.22 20.08
CA LEU A 108 -4.07 -0.44 18.84
C LEU A 108 -3.50 0.55 17.81
N LEU A 109 -4.14 1.71 17.65
CA LEU A 109 -3.67 2.76 16.75
C LEU A 109 -2.34 3.36 17.23
N GLU A 110 -2.14 3.60 18.53
CA GLU A 110 -0.87 4.13 19.03
C GLU A 110 0.27 3.11 18.86
N ARG A 111 0.00 1.82 19.07
CA ARG A 111 0.97 0.75 18.77
C ARG A 111 1.32 0.72 17.28
N HIS A 112 0.34 0.88 16.39
CA HIS A 112 0.57 0.92 14.94
C HIS A 112 1.44 2.12 14.54
N LYS A 113 1.18 3.28 15.12
CA LYS A 113 1.98 4.50 14.92
C LYS A 113 3.43 4.30 15.38
N ALA A 114 3.65 3.80 16.60
CA ALA A 114 4.98 3.57 17.13
C ALA A 114 5.81 2.62 16.23
N ARG A 115 5.20 1.56 15.73
CA ARG A 115 5.84 0.62 14.79
C ARG A 115 6.14 1.25 13.43
N THR A 116 5.24 2.11 12.95
CA THR A 116 5.47 2.84 11.70
C THR A 116 6.66 3.78 11.83
N VAL A 117 6.78 4.49 12.95
CA VAL A 117 7.95 5.34 13.25
C VAL A 117 9.23 4.51 13.25
N GLN A 118 9.26 3.38 13.97
CA GLN A 118 10.43 2.50 14.00
C GLN A 118 10.86 2.02 12.59
N ARG A 119 9.89 1.70 11.72
CA ARG A 119 10.18 1.31 10.32
C ARG A 119 10.78 2.46 9.52
N VAL A 120 10.30 3.69 9.74
CA VAL A 120 10.84 4.89 9.10
C VAL A 120 12.28 5.13 9.56
N ASP A 121 12.55 5.05 10.87
CA ASP A 121 13.89 5.27 11.43
C ASP A 121 14.91 4.29 10.83
N ILE A 122 14.56 3.01 10.71
CA ILE A 122 15.43 2.00 10.08
C ILE A 122 15.69 2.35 8.61
N GLY A 123 14.65 2.78 7.89
CA GLY A 123 14.76 3.18 6.49
C GLY A 123 15.66 4.41 6.29
N GLU A 124 15.54 5.41 7.18
CA GLU A 124 16.37 6.60 7.19
C GLU A 124 17.85 6.24 7.41
N GLN A 125 18.14 5.41 8.41
CA GLN A 125 19.50 4.94 8.67
C GLN A 125 20.10 4.21 7.46
N LEU A 126 19.33 3.34 6.80
CA LEU A 126 19.79 2.65 5.59
C LEU A 126 20.09 3.61 4.42
N ILE A 127 19.35 4.71 4.29
CA ILE A 127 19.64 5.74 3.29
C ILE A 127 20.94 6.48 3.66
N LEU A 128 21.09 6.88 4.92
CA LEU A 128 22.30 7.56 5.39
C LEU A 128 23.54 6.70 5.18
N ASP A 129 23.50 5.43 5.60
CA ASP A 129 24.56 4.44 5.38
C ASP A 129 24.94 4.34 3.88
N ARG A 130 23.94 4.38 2.98
CA ARG A 130 24.21 4.36 1.53
C ARG A 130 24.89 5.64 1.07
N LEU A 131 24.42 6.80 1.50
CA LEU A 131 25.00 8.10 1.13
C LEU A 131 26.44 8.25 1.62
N ASP A 132 26.75 7.73 2.80
CA ASP A 132 28.10 7.71 3.35
C ASP A 132 29.04 6.81 2.52
N ALA A 133 28.52 5.69 2.02
CA ALA A 133 29.26 4.77 1.15
C ALA A 133 29.39 5.23 -0.31
N MET A 134 28.82 6.38 -0.69
CA MET A 134 28.88 6.94 -2.05
C MET A 134 30.02 7.94 -2.21
N SER A 135 30.59 7.99 -3.42
CA SER A 135 31.50 9.09 -3.79
C SER A 135 30.73 10.41 -3.91
N ALA A 136 31.45 11.53 -3.88
CA ALA A 136 30.85 12.85 -4.08
C ALA A 136 30.12 12.96 -5.43
N GLU A 137 30.69 12.41 -6.50
CA GLU A 137 30.10 12.39 -7.83
C GLU A 137 28.81 11.55 -7.88
N SER A 138 28.82 10.37 -7.24
CA SER A 138 27.62 9.53 -7.15
C SER A 138 26.51 10.23 -6.36
N ARG A 139 26.83 10.92 -5.26
CA ARG A 139 25.87 11.71 -4.49
C ARG A 139 25.28 12.86 -5.30
N HIS A 140 26.09 13.57 -6.08
CA HIS A 140 25.61 14.63 -6.97
C HIS A 140 24.63 14.06 -8.01
N SER A 141 25.01 12.97 -8.67
CA SER A 141 24.15 12.28 -9.64
C SER A 141 22.83 11.80 -9.02
N PHE A 142 22.87 11.34 -7.77
CA PHE A 142 21.66 10.97 -7.03
C PHE A 142 20.75 12.18 -6.76
N ALA A 143 21.32 13.32 -6.36
CA ALA A 143 20.57 14.55 -6.13
C ALA A 143 19.89 15.07 -7.42
N GLU A 144 20.56 14.98 -8.58
CA GLU A 144 19.97 15.31 -9.87
C GLU A 144 18.73 14.45 -10.16
N ARG A 145 18.86 13.12 -10.03
CA ARG A 145 17.74 12.18 -10.26
C ARG A 145 16.59 12.41 -9.28
N LEU A 146 16.88 12.82 -8.04
CA LEU A 146 15.87 13.17 -7.05
C LEU A 146 15.10 14.43 -7.46
N ARG A 147 15.81 15.47 -7.94
CA ARG A 147 15.18 16.70 -8.47
C ARG A 147 14.30 16.43 -9.68
N GLU A 148 14.76 15.61 -10.62
CA GLU A 148 13.94 15.19 -11.75
C GLU A 148 12.69 14.42 -11.31
N GLY A 149 12.84 13.54 -10.31
CA GLY A 149 11.72 12.80 -9.72
C GLY A 149 10.65 13.71 -9.13
N ALA A 150 11.07 14.72 -8.37
CA ALA A 150 10.17 15.73 -7.80
C ALA A 150 9.44 16.52 -8.89
N ALA A 151 10.16 17.02 -9.89
CA ALA A 151 9.58 17.75 -11.01
C ALA A 151 8.53 16.93 -11.79
N ARG A 152 8.77 15.63 -11.98
CA ARG A 152 7.79 14.72 -12.62
C ARG A 152 6.53 14.54 -11.77
N PHE A 153 6.67 14.47 -10.45
CA PHE A 153 5.52 14.34 -9.55
C PHE A 153 4.64 15.60 -9.61
N ASP A 154 5.25 16.78 -9.55
CA ASP A 154 4.54 18.06 -9.63
C ASP A 154 3.81 18.22 -10.96
N LYS A 155 4.46 17.86 -12.08
CA LYS A 155 3.81 17.85 -13.39
C LYS A 155 2.59 16.94 -13.41
N ARG A 156 2.70 15.71 -12.90
CA ARG A 156 1.59 14.75 -12.87
C ARG A 156 0.43 15.23 -11.99
N LYS A 157 0.72 15.94 -10.91
CA LYS A 157 -0.31 16.55 -10.05
C LYS A 157 -1.07 17.61 -10.84
N LYS A 158 -0.36 18.51 -11.53
CA LYS A 158 -0.97 19.52 -12.39
C LYS A 158 -1.84 18.90 -13.49
N ASP A 159 -1.33 17.89 -14.20
CA ASP A 159 -2.09 17.20 -15.27
C ASP A 159 -3.40 16.57 -14.75
N ARG A 160 -3.44 16.12 -13.49
CA ARG A 160 -4.66 15.59 -12.86
C ARG A 160 -5.65 16.67 -12.46
N GLU A 161 -5.16 17.83 -12.04
CA GLU A 161 -5.99 18.99 -11.70
C GLU A 161 -6.62 19.60 -12.97
N ASP A 162 -5.86 19.61 -14.06
CA ASP A 162 -6.29 20.09 -15.39
C ASP A 162 -7.16 19.07 -16.15
N ALA A 163 -7.25 17.83 -15.66
CA ALA A 163 -8.05 16.78 -16.31
C ALA A 163 -9.56 17.12 -16.25
N PRO A 164 -10.30 16.99 -17.37
CA PRO A 164 -11.74 17.22 -17.36
C PRO A 164 -12.41 16.31 -16.34
N LYS A 165 -13.18 16.89 -15.42
CA LYS A 165 -13.94 16.11 -14.44
C LYS A 165 -14.90 15.16 -15.17
N PRO A 166 -15.00 13.89 -14.73
CA PRO A 166 -15.98 12.96 -15.30
C PRO A 166 -17.37 13.58 -15.17
N LYS A 167 -18.15 13.55 -16.26
CA LYS A 167 -19.54 14.03 -16.24
C LYS A 167 -20.35 13.17 -15.26
N PRO A 168 -21.29 13.79 -14.51
CA PRO A 168 -22.12 13.11 -13.53
C PRO A 168 -22.97 12.00 -14.15
#